data_AF-A0A2D9RM73-F1
#
_entry.id   AF-A0A2D9RM73-F1
#
_cell.length_a   1.000
_cell.length_b   1.000
_cell.length_c   1.000
_cell.angle_alpha   90.00
_cell.angle_beta   90.00
_cell.angle_gamma   90.00
#
_symmetry.space_group_name_H-M   'P 1'
#
loop_
_entity.id
_entity.type
_entity.pdbx_description
1 polymer ?
#
loop_
_entity_poly.entity_id
_entity_poly.type
_entity_poly.pdbx_seq_one_letter_code
_entity_poly.pdbx_strand_id
1 'polypeptide(L)'
;MVFQSLYRRYRPRNFSEVIGQDHLVAALRNAVMEDRVGHAYLLSGPRGTGKTSTARILAKALNCRERTDGGEPCGVCESCIAIESGSSMDLVELDAASNNNVANIREITSNAALGSPGERKVYLLDEVHMLTAAASNALLKTLEEPPEHVIFILATTDPQKVLPTIRSRTQHVELALVPPEILGDHVKHIAEQANLDVDSATLEYVVQRGSGSVRDTLSALDQVITAGGVPKNNVSVDPLVAGIAAQDLVMSMAAVSDAVAAGVDPRDLAYRLTRKLRDIFLAGAGVTSSDLTSEDIVTLTHMAGEMTRAVNVRALELLGQALIDMRQAPDPRLVLDLALVRLFANELSTQATSPQGGKTPEGNQEPNRTSNKEAPAARAREALASTEASNSPDETSSVAAPPPPPPAPAPPPPAPAPVELARESTLSVDPTAKPVGQDLSLAHVSEVWQEKVLPGISAKARARFQAAKVKDVPNGRVQLELPNATHKERCEQLKGDIEKALSSHLGGDVSVELLSVDESQSAEVDVPETRIEEVVDPSEFEGGIDTGPTSVERVLEAFPGAVASEEESQR
;
A
#
# COMPACT_ATOMS: atom_id res chain seq x y z
N MET A 1 10.93 -26.75 -18.34
CA MET A 1 11.27 -25.31 -18.28
C MET A 1 10.33 -24.66 -17.29
N VAL A 2 10.85 -23.90 -16.32
CA VAL A 2 10.02 -23.15 -15.38
C VAL A 2 9.38 -22.00 -16.15
N PHE A 3 8.04 -21.96 -16.21
CA PHE A 3 7.32 -20.87 -16.87
C PHE A 3 7.52 -19.58 -16.07
N GLN A 4 8.34 -18.67 -16.57
CA GLN A 4 8.53 -17.35 -15.99
C GLN A 4 7.51 -16.38 -16.61
N SER A 5 6.76 -15.67 -15.77
CA SER A 5 5.81 -14.64 -16.20
C SER A 5 6.47 -13.56 -17.07
N LEU A 6 5.72 -13.03 -18.04
CA LEU A 6 6.21 -12.03 -18.99
C LEU A 6 6.76 -10.78 -18.28
N TYR A 7 6.07 -10.28 -17.25
CA TYR A 7 6.53 -9.09 -16.52
C TYR A 7 7.86 -9.29 -15.78
N ARG A 8 8.24 -10.54 -15.47
CA ARG A 8 9.56 -10.84 -14.88
C ARG A 8 10.61 -11.05 -15.96
N ARG A 9 10.25 -11.74 -17.05
CA ARG A 9 11.16 -12.05 -18.16
C ARG A 9 11.58 -10.79 -18.92
N TYR A 10 10.64 -9.88 -19.16
CA TYR A 10 10.82 -8.62 -19.88
C TYR A 10 10.94 -7.43 -18.93
N ARG A 11 11.44 -7.65 -17.71
CA ARG A 11 11.75 -6.55 -16.80
C ARG A 11 12.90 -5.73 -17.39
N PRO A 12 12.80 -4.39 -17.45
CA PRO A 12 13.82 -3.58 -18.10
C PRO A 12 15.15 -3.69 -17.36
N ARG A 13 16.22 -3.89 -18.14
CA ARG A 13 17.59 -4.08 -17.65
C ARG A 13 18.43 -2.82 -17.71
N ASN A 14 18.09 -1.91 -18.63
CA ASN A 14 18.79 -0.65 -18.91
C ASN A 14 17.82 0.54 -18.83
N PHE A 15 18.34 1.76 -18.71
CA PHE A 15 17.51 2.97 -18.62
C PHE A 15 16.68 3.15 -19.90
N SER A 16 17.27 2.87 -21.06
CA SER A 16 16.60 2.93 -22.37
C SER A 16 15.38 2.02 -22.53
N GLU A 17 15.25 0.97 -21.70
CA GLU A 17 14.13 0.03 -21.76
C GLU A 17 12.95 0.46 -20.86
N VAL A 18 13.13 1.49 -20.04
CA VAL A 18 12.06 2.02 -19.18
C VAL A 18 11.15 2.92 -20.01
N ILE A 19 9.91 2.48 -20.20
CA ILE A 19 8.92 3.18 -21.02
C ILE A 19 8.12 4.23 -20.24
N GLY A 20 7.76 5.32 -20.93
CA GLY A 20 6.86 6.37 -20.41
C GLY A 20 7.45 7.24 -19.30
N GLN A 21 8.77 7.19 -19.08
CA GLN A 21 9.47 7.95 -18.03
C GLN A 21 10.68 8.72 -18.56
N ASP A 22 10.66 9.13 -19.84
CA ASP A 22 11.83 9.59 -20.59
C ASP A 22 12.63 10.69 -19.87
N HIS A 23 11.94 11.72 -19.35
CA HIS A 23 12.60 12.84 -18.68
C HIS A 23 13.32 12.43 -17.39
N LEU A 24 12.68 11.57 -16.59
CA LEU A 24 13.22 11.10 -15.30
C LEU A 24 14.41 10.17 -15.51
N VAL A 25 14.27 9.28 -16.48
CA VAL A 25 15.31 8.34 -16.90
C VAL A 25 16.51 9.11 -17.42
N ALA A 26 16.31 10.12 -18.27
CA ALA A 26 17.38 10.98 -18.75
C ALA A 26 18.09 11.72 -17.61
N ALA A 27 17.36 12.22 -16.61
CA ALA A 27 17.95 12.89 -15.45
C ALA A 27 18.82 11.94 -14.61
N LEU A 28 18.34 10.71 -14.34
CA LEU A 28 19.12 9.69 -13.64
C LEU A 28 20.37 9.29 -14.43
N ARG A 29 20.21 9.10 -15.74
CA ARG A 29 21.30 8.73 -16.65
C ARG A 29 22.41 9.80 -16.67
N ASN A 30 22.02 11.08 -16.76
CA ASN A 30 22.95 12.20 -16.73
C ASN A 30 23.65 12.31 -15.37
N ALA A 31 22.92 12.11 -14.26
CA ALA A 31 23.51 12.12 -12.93
C ALA A 31 24.59 11.04 -12.76
N VAL A 32 24.37 9.85 -13.31
CA VAL A 32 25.38 8.77 -13.34
C VAL A 32 26.57 9.16 -14.23
N MET A 33 26.31 9.67 -15.43
CA MET A 33 27.36 10.07 -16.37
C MET A 33 28.29 11.14 -15.80
N GLU A 34 27.72 12.11 -15.07
CA GLU A 34 28.46 13.25 -14.53
C GLU A 34 28.98 13.03 -13.11
N ASP A 35 28.82 11.82 -12.55
CA ASP A 35 29.11 11.45 -11.16
C ASP A 35 28.51 12.44 -10.12
N ARG A 36 27.28 12.91 -10.42
CA ARG A 36 26.49 13.80 -9.55
C ARG A 36 25.28 13.09 -8.96
N VAL A 37 25.42 11.81 -8.65
CA VAL A 37 24.37 11.01 -8.04
C VAL A 37 24.17 11.42 -6.59
N GLY A 38 22.92 11.70 -6.21
CA GLY A 38 22.55 12.07 -4.84
C GLY A 38 22.68 10.88 -3.88
N HIS A 39 22.91 11.15 -2.60
CA HIS A 39 23.02 10.11 -1.58
C HIS A 39 21.69 9.39 -1.28
N ALA A 40 20.55 10.00 -1.64
CA ALA A 40 19.25 9.38 -1.44
C ALA A 40 18.21 9.79 -2.49
N TYR A 41 17.44 8.81 -2.97
CA TYR A 41 16.35 8.97 -3.93
C TYR A 41 15.03 8.49 -3.32
N LEU A 42 13.94 9.20 -3.62
CA LEU A 42 12.57 8.74 -3.35
C LEU A 42 11.86 8.53 -4.69
N LEU A 43 11.70 7.28 -5.09
CA LEU A 43 10.91 6.87 -6.25
C LEU A 43 9.45 6.72 -5.83
N SER A 44 8.58 7.64 -6.23
CA SER A 44 7.15 7.54 -5.97
C SER A 44 6.36 7.25 -7.22
N GLY A 45 5.14 6.76 -7.05
CA GLY A 45 4.17 6.64 -8.14
C GLY A 45 3.32 5.39 -8.01
N PRO A 46 2.26 5.26 -8.83
CA PRO A 46 1.37 4.10 -8.79
C PRO A 46 2.10 2.76 -8.92
N ARG A 47 1.42 1.67 -8.53
CA ARG A 47 1.98 0.33 -8.66
C ARG A 47 2.23 0.01 -10.14
N GLY A 48 3.36 -0.65 -10.41
CA GLY A 48 3.69 -1.14 -11.77
C GLY A 48 4.22 -0.10 -12.75
N THR A 49 4.53 1.13 -12.31
CA THR A 49 5.15 2.19 -13.14
C THR A 49 6.67 2.05 -13.31
N GLY A 50 7.30 1.08 -12.64
CA GLY A 50 8.72 0.79 -12.81
C GLY A 50 9.66 1.15 -11.66
N LYS A 51 9.16 1.66 -10.52
CA LYS A 51 9.97 2.10 -9.36
C LYS A 51 11.14 1.16 -9.01
N THR A 52 10.83 -0.09 -8.64
CA THR A 52 11.81 -1.10 -8.24
C THR A 52 12.73 -1.48 -9.42
N SER A 53 12.26 -1.42 -10.67
CA SER A 53 13.11 -1.68 -11.85
C SER A 53 14.11 -0.54 -12.07
N THR A 54 13.65 0.70 -12.05
CA THR A 54 14.51 1.89 -12.16
C THR A 54 15.55 1.94 -11.05
N ALA A 55 15.17 1.58 -9.81
CA ALA A 55 16.11 1.46 -8.69
C ALA A 55 17.24 0.45 -8.97
N ARG A 56 16.90 -0.74 -9.47
CA ARG A 56 17.89 -1.78 -9.83
C ARG A 56 18.77 -1.36 -11.00
N ILE A 57 18.21 -0.67 -11.99
CA ILE A 57 18.98 -0.11 -13.12
C ILE A 57 19.99 0.92 -12.61
N LEU A 58 19.57 1.82 -11.71
CA LEU A 58 20.47 2.78 -11.08
C LEU A 58 21.57 2.08 -10.28
N ALA A 59 21.23 1.06 -9.48
CA ALA A 59 22.23 0.28 -8.74
C ALA A 59 23.23 -0.42 -9.67
N LYS A 60 22.76 -0.99 -10.79
CA LYS A 60 23.63 -1.55 -11.85
C LYS A 60 24.54 -0.49 -12.45
N ALA A 61 23.98 0.67 -12.79
CA ALA A 61 24.73 1.77 -13.37
C ALA A 61 25.75 2.36 -12.39
N LEU A 62 25.51 2.32 -11.08
CA LEU A 62 26.46 2.79 -10.08
C LEU A 62 27.65 1.85 -9.88
N ASN A 63 27.44 0.54 -10.00
CA ASN A 63 28.45 -0.49 -9.73
C ASN A 63 29.02 -1.17 -10.99
N CYS A 64 28.65 -0.70 -12.18
CA CYS A 64 29.14 -1.25 -13.44
C CYS A 64 30.57 -0.78 -13.72
N ARG A 65 31.47 -1.72 -14.03
CA ARG A 65 32.89 -1.45 -14.33
C ARG A 65 33.14 -0.98 -15.76
N GLU A 66 32.22 -1.28 -16.66
CA GLU A 66 32.34 -1.05 -18.11
C GLU A 66 31.16 -0.23 -18.61
N ARG A 67 30.81 0.84 -17.89
CA ARG A 67 29.68 1.70 -18.24
C ARG A 67 29.86 2.27 -19.64
N THR A 68 28.76 2.38 -20.35
CA THR A 68 28.77 3.12 -21.61
C THR A 68 28.96 4.62 -21.34
N ASP A 69 29.53 5.36 -22.30
CA ASP A 69 29.66 6.82 -22.24
C ASP A 69 28.30 7.52 -22.00
N GLY A 70 27.20 6.83 -22.33
CA GLY A 70 25.84 7.28 -22.12
C GLY A 70 25.33 7.19 -20.68
N GLY A 71 26.09 6.65 -19.71
CA GLY A 71 25.62 6.41 -18.34
C GLY A 71 24.75 5.16 -18.18
N GLU A 72 24.67 4.31 -19.21
CA GLU A 72 23.97 3.02 -19.16
C GLU A 72 24.85 1.91 -18.57
N PRO A 73 24.28 0.97 -17.79
CA PRO A 73 24.99 -0.24 -17.39
C PRO A 73 25.25 -1.15 -18.61
N CYS A 74 26.40 -1.83 -18.64
CA CYS A 74 26.75 -2.70 -19.77
C CYS A 74 25.94 -4.00 -19.84
N GLY A 75 25.36 -4.44 -18.71
CA GLY A 75 24.58 -5.69 -18.62
C GLY A 75 25.40 -6.98 -18.70
N VAL A 76 26.70 -6.92 -18.97
CA VAL A 76 27.56 -8.10 -19.20
C VAL A 76 28.67 -8.29 -18.17
N CYS A 77 29.04 -7.26 -17.42
CA CYS A 77 30.06 -7.39 -16.38
C CYS A 77 29.53 -8.14 -15.15
N GLU A 78 30.44 -8.71 -14.34
CA GLU A 78 30.11 -9.49 -13.14
C GLU A 78 29.14 -8.77 -12.19
N SER A 79 29.36 -7.48 -11.95
CA SER A 79 28.50 -6.65 -11.10
C SER A 79 27.09 -6.51 -11.68
N CYS A 80 26.96 -6.23 -12.99
CA CYS A 80 25.66 -6.14 -13.64
C CYS A 80 24.89 -7.45 -13.57
N ILE A 81 25.57 -8.58 -13.81
CA ILE A 81 24.97 -9.92 -13.75
C ILE A 81 24.53 -10.23 -12.31
N ALA A 82 25.39 -9.99 -11.31
CA ALA A 82 25.11 -10.26 -9.91
C ALA A 82 23.93 -9.44 -9.36
N ILE A 83 23.81 -8.17 -9.78
CA ILE A 83 22.68 -7.32 -9.39
C ILE A 83 21.39 -7.79 -10.09
N GLU A 84 21.47 -8.21 -11.35
CA GLU A 84 20.30 -8.72 -12.09
C GLU A 84 19.78 -10.04 -11.50
N SER A 85 20.68 -10.94 -11.11
CA SER A 85 20.32 -12.21 -10.45
C SER A 85 19.92 -12.04 -8.98
N GLY A 86 20.13 -10.86 -8.38
CA GLY A 86 19.86 -10.60 -6.97
C GLY A 86 20.87 -11.24 -6.01
N SER A 87 22.06 -11.59 -6.48
CA SER A 87 23.14 -12.19 -5.68
C SER A 87 24.25 -11.20 -5.31
N SER A 88 24.13 -9.94 -5.71
CA SER A 88 25.10 -8.90 -5.36
C SER A 88 24.96 -8.49 -3.89
N MET A 89 26.10 -8.39 -3.20
CA MET A 89 26.17 -7.84 -1.83
C MET A 89 26.11 -6.30 -1.81
N ASP A 90 26.25 -5.67 -2.97
CA ASP A 90 26.24 -4.21 -3.15
C ASP A 90 24.83 -3.65 -3.37
N LEU A 91 23.82 -4.51 -3.56
CA LEU A 91 22.41 -4.13 -3.60
C LEU A 91 21.66 -4.90 -2.51
N VAL A 92 21.22 -4.18 -1.48
CA VAL A 92 20.38 -4.73 -0.42
C VAL A 92 18.94 -4.30 -0.67
N GLU A 93 18.09 -5.24 -1.07
CA GLU A 93 16.66 -5.02 -1.30
C GLU A 93 15.84 -5.44 -0.10
N LEU A 94 15.01 -4.54 0.41
CA LEU A 94 14.18 -4.76 1.59
C LEU A 94 12.77 -4.26 1.33
N ASP A 95 11.79 -5.12 1.60
CA ASP A 95 10.39 -4.73 1.62
C ASP A 95 10.05 -4.18 3.01
N ALA A 96 9.73 -2.88 3.08
CA ALA A 96 9.36 -2.23 4.32
C ALA A 96 8.07 -2.78 4.92
N ALA A 97 7.20 -3.45 4.15
CA ALA A 97 6.01 -4.08 4.70
C ALA A 97 6.35 -5.26 5.63
N SER A 98 7.41 -6.01 5.32
CA SER A 98 7.91 -7.12 6.16
C SER A 98 9.00 -6.68 7.14
N ASN A 99 9.67 -5.56 6.88
CA ASN A 99 10.78 -5.03 7.67
C ASN A 99 10.49 -3.66 8.30
N ASN A 100 9.27 -3.46 8.83
CA ASN A 100 8.79 -2.14 9.28
C ASN A 100 9.29 -1.68 10.67
N ASN A 101 10.01 -2.52 11.40
CA ASN A 101 10.38 -2.27 12.79
C ASN A 101 11.70 -1.47 12.92
N VAL A 102 11.92 -0.88 14.09
CA VAL A 102 13.10 -0.02 14.36
C VAL A 102 14.39 -0.82 14.39
N ALA A 103 14.35 -2.07 14.86
CA ALA A 103 15.53 -2.91 15.00
C ALA A 103 16.13 -3.23 13.62
N ASN A 104 15.29 -3.61 12.65
CA ASN A 104 15.71 -3.89 11.28
C ASN A 104 16.36 -2.65 10.65
N ILE A 105 15.75 -1.47 10.79
CA ILE A 105 16.37 -0.22 10.28
C ILE A 105 17.69 0.08 10.96
N ARG A 106 17.82 -0.14 12.28
CA ARG A 106 19.10 0.07 12.97
C ARG A 106 20.19 -0.85 12.46
N GLU A 107 19.87 -2.13 12.25
CA GLU A 107 20.79 -3.10 11.67
C GLU A 107 21.24 -2.69 10.26
N ILE A 108 20.32 -2.19 9.44
CA ILE A 108 20.63 -1.64 8.12
C ILE A 108 21.59 -0.46 8.23
N THR A 109 21.31 0.49 9.13
CA THR A 109 22.16 1.68 9.32
C THR A 109 23.54 1.33 9.87
N SER A 110 23.67 0.32 10.74
CA SER A 110 24.98 -0.14 11.21
C SER A 110 25.76 -0.86 10.11
N ASN A 111 25.08 -1.69 9.31
CA ASN A 111 25.70 -2.40 8.20
C ASN A 111 26.06 -1.46 7.04
N ALA A 112 25.42 -0.29 6.93
CA ALA A 112 25.74 0.73 5.93
C ALA A 112 27.12 1.34 6.16
N ALA A 113 27.59 1.42 7.42
CA ALA A 113 28.93 1.89 7.74
C ALA A 113 30.04 0.95 7.27
N LEU A 114 29.72 -0.32 6.98
CA LEU A 114 30.66 -1.29 6.46
C LEU A 114 30.92 -1.06 4.96
N GLY A 115 32.15 -1.29 4.52
CA GLY A 115 32.54 -1.22 3.11
C GLY A 115 31.77 -2.21 2.23
N SER A 116 31.83 -1.98 0.91
CA SER A 116 31.23 -2.83 -0.11
C SER A 116 32.32 -3.43 -1.00
N PRO A 117 32.15 -4.66 -1.53
CA PRO A 117 33.01 -5.19 -2.59
C PRO A 117 32.95 -4.36 -3.90
N GLY A 118 31.81 -3.73 -4.17
CA GLY A 118 31.60 -2.78 -5.28
C GLY A 118 31.93 -1.32 -4.93
N GLU A 119 31.75 -0.43 -5.92
CA GLU A 119 32.03 1.01 -5.76
C GLU A 119 31.04 1.71 -4.82
N ARG A 120 29.77 1.30 -4.86
CA ARG A 120 28.68 1.88 -4.08
C ARG A 120 27.82 0.78 -3.45
N LYS A 121 27.45 0.97 -2.19
CA LYS A 121 26.48 0.13 -1.49
C LYS A 121 25.09 0.75 -1.58
N VAL A 122 24.17 0.08 -2.25
CA VAL A 122 22.82 0.57 -2.52
C VAL A 122 21.80 -0.12 -1.62
N TYR A 123 21.06 0.65 -0.84
CA TYR A 123 19.92 0.16 -0.05
C TYR A 123 18.61 0.53 -0.73
N LEU A 124 17.90 -0.47 -1.25
CA LEU A 124 16.56 -0.31 -1.83
C LEU A 124 15.49 -0.67 -0.81
N LEU A 125 14.78 0.32 -0.29
CA LEU A 125 13.65 0.14 0.62
C LEU A 125 12.33 0.29 -0.16
N ASP A 126 11.68 -0.82 -0.51
CA ASP A 126 10.38 -0.81 -1.19
C ASP A 126 9.22 -0.62 -0.23
N GLU A 127 8.15 0.02 -0.70
CA GLU A 127 6.97 0.44 0.08
C GLU A 127 7.30 1.15 1.41
N VAL A 128 8.25 2.10 1.40
CA VAL A 128 8.76 2.78 2.61
C VAL A 128 7.68 3.46 3.46
N HIS A 129 6.51 3.76 2.89
CA HIS A 129 5.36 4.28 3.62
C HIS A 129 4.77 3.30 4.64
N MET A 130 5.16 2.01 4.58
CA MET A 130 4.79 0.97 5.52
C MET A 130 5.69 0.90 6.77
N LEU A 131 6.78 1.70 6.81
CA LEU A 131 7.63 1.78 8.00
C LEU A 131 6.86 2.35 9.19
N THR A 132 7.16 1.83 10.38
CA THR A 132 6.67 2.47 11.61
C THR A 132 7.29 3.86 11.78
N ALA A 133 6.61 4.74 12.52
CA ALA A 133 7.12 6.09 12.79
C ALA A 133 8.51 6.06 13.45
N ALA A 134 8.73 5.11 14.37
CA ALA A 134 10.01 4.95 15.04
C ALA A 134 11.10 4.46 14.07
N ALA A 135 10.77 3.57 13.12
CA ALA A 135 11.71 3.09 12.10
C ALA A 135 12.08 4.21 11.12
N SER A 136 11.09 5.00 10.71
CA SER A 136 11.30 6.18 9.86
C SER A 136 12.25 7.20 10.52
N ASN A 137 12.09 7.46 11.82
CA ASN A 137 12.98 8.35 12.57
C ASN A 137 14.39 7.79 12.75
N ALA A 138 14.54 6.46 12.87
CA ALA A 138 15.86 5.84 12.93
C ALA A 138 16.65 6.03 11.62
N LEU A 139 15.95 5.98 10.48
CA LEU A 139 16.55 6.19 9.17
C LEU A 139 17.05 7.63 8.95
N LEU A 140 16.45 8.64 9.62
CA LEU A 140 16.78 10.06 9.42
C LEU A 140 18.25 10.38 9.69
N LYS A 141 18.85 9.81 10.75
CA LYS A 141 20.27 10.06 11.06
C LYS A 141 21.19 9.67 9.91
N THR A 142 20.94 8.52 9.30
CA THR A 142 21.76 8.02 8.21
C THR A 142 21.44 8.69 6.88
N LEU A 143 20.22 9.21 6.69
CA LEU A 143 19.89 10.05 5.54
C LEU A 143 20.49 11.46 5.64
N GLU A 144 20.71 11.98 6.84
CA GLU A 144 21.37 13.29 7.04
C GLU A 144 22.87 13.25 6.77
N GLU A 145 23.53 12.20 7.27
CA GLU A 145 24.97 12.02 7.16
C GLU A 145 25.29 10.59 6.68
N PRO A 146 24.97 10.25 5.41
CA PRO A 146 25.27 8.93 4.86
C PRO A 146 26.77 8.78 4.62
N PRO A 147 27.34 7.57 4.80
CA PRO A 147 28.68 7.28 4.33
C PRO A 147 28.82 7.55 2.83
N GLU A 148 29.98 8.03 2.38
CA GLU A 148 30.19 8.46 0.99
C GLU A 148 29.88 7.35 -0.04
N HIS A 149 30.15 6.09 0.29
CA HIS A 149 29.90 4.95 -0.60
C HIS A 149 28.44 4.44 -0.57
N VAL A 150 27.57 5.00 0.27
CA VAL A 150 26.20 4.50 0.48
C VAL A 150 25.17 5.35 -0.26
N ILE A 151 24.28 4.69 -1.00
CA ILE A 151 23.15 5.32 -1.67
C ILE A 151 21.84 4.67 -1.19
N PHE A 152 20.89 5.49 -0.75
CA PHE A 152 19.55 5.03 -0.40
C PHE A 152 18.58 5.25 -1.57
N ILE A 153 17.81 4.21 -1.92
CA ILE A 153 16.71 4.32 -2.86
C ILE A 153 15.44 3.88 -2.15
N LEU A 154 14.56 4.83 -1.87
CA LEU A 154 13.27 4.59 -1.24
C LEU A 154 12.22 4.51 -2.33
N ALA A 155 11.36 3.49 -2.30
CA ALA A 155 10.23 3.38 -3.21
C ALA A 155 8.89 3.43 -2.46
N THR A 156 7.88 4.11 -3.01
CA THR A 156 6.55 4.16 -2.41
C THR A 156 5.44 4.32 -3.44
N THR A 157 4.31 3.69 -3.18
CA THR A 157 3.04 3.98 -3.89
C THR A 157 2.29 5.19 -3.34
N ASP A 158 2.60 5.62 -2.12
CA ASP A 158 1.93 6.72 -1.43
C ASP A 158 2.97 7.69 -0.81
N PRO A 159 3.38 8.74 -1.54
CA PRO A 159 4.38 9.68 -1.05
C PRO A 159 3.87 10.55 0.10
N GLN A 160 2.55 10.73 0.27
CA GLN A 160 1.99 11.56 1.32
C GLN A 160 2.09 10.92 2.70
N LYS A 161 2.12 9.58 2.75
CA LYS A 161 2.37 8.81 3.99
C LYS A 161 3.83 8.77 4.42
N VAL A 162 4.77 9.18 3.56
CA VAL A 162 6.19 9.26 3.93
C VAL A 162 6.43 10.54 4.73
N LEU A 163 7.21 10.44 5.82
CA LEU A 163 7.50 11.59 6.67
C LEU A 163 8.08 12.75 5.86
N PRO A 164 7.59 14.00 6.04
CA PRO A 164 8.13 15.17 5.34
C PRO A 164 9.63 15.36 5.54
N THR A 165 10.17 14.94 6.69
CA THR A 165 11.60 14.99 7.01
C THR A 165 12.44 14.08 6.11
N ILE A 166 11.94 12.88 5.79
CA ILE A 166 12.56 11.96 4.81
C ILE A 166 12.47 12.57 3.41
N ARG A 167 11.27 13.06 3.02
CA ARG A 167 11.06 13.67 1.70
C ARG A 167 12.01 14.85 1.44
N SER A 168 12.24 15.70 2.45
CA SER A 168 13.15 16.86 2.32
C SER A 168 14.63 16.49 2.14
N ARG A 169 15.03 15.26 2.48
CA ARG A 169 16.42 14.75 2.41
C ARG A 169 16.63 13.79 1.24
N THR A 170 15.64 13.64 0.37
CA THR A 170 15.70 12.72 -0.78
C THR A 170 15.44 13.48 -2.06
N GLN A 171 16.12 13.08 -3.14
CA GLN A 171 15.77 13.53 -4.47
C GLN A 171 14.50 12.79 -4.91
N HIS A 172 13.40 13.53 -5.01
CA HIS A 172 12.09 12.96 -5.33
C HIS A 172 11.96 12.78 -6.85
N VAL A 173 11.74 11.53 -7.28
CA VAL A 173 11.49 11.12 -8.66
C VAL A 173 10.09 10.52 -8.71
N GLU A 174 9.17 11.17 -9.41
CA GLU A 174 7.76 10.77 -9.48
C GLU A 174 7.45 10.06 -10.80
N LEU A 175 7.31 8.73 -10.77
CA LEU A 175 6.98 7.92 -11.93
C LEU A 175 5.47 7.95 -12.19
N ALA A 176 5.09 8.33 -13.41
CA ALA A 176 3.70 8.43 -13.83
C ALA A 176 3.14 7.11 -14.39
N LEU A 177 1.81 7.03 -14.54
CA LEU A 177 1.19 5.96 -15.33
C LEU A 177 1.59 6.10 -16.81
N VAL A 178 1.80 4.97 -17.48
CA VAL A 178 2.20 4.96 -18.89
C VAL A 178 0.95 5.15 -19.77
N PRO A 179 0.99 6.07 -20.76
CA PRO A 179 -0.11 6.26 -21.70
C PRO A 179 -0.50 4.96 -22.44
N PRO A 180 -1.79 4.77 -22.78
CA PRO A 180 -2.27 3.58 -23.49
C PRO A 180 -1.55 3.29 -24.81
N GLU A 181 -1.21 4.33 -25.58
CA GLU A 181 -0.48 4.20 -26.85
C GLU A 181 0.90 3.56 -26.64
N ILE A 182 1.68 4.10 -25.70
CA ILE A 182 3.03 3.60 -25.35
C ILE A 182 2.94 2.17 -24.79
N LEU A 183 1.94 1.88 -23.94
CA LEU A 183 1.70 0.52 -23.44
C LEU A 183 1.35 -0.45 -24.55
N GLY A 184 0.51 -0.03 -25.50
CA GLY A 184 0.10 -0.84 -26.64
C GLY A 184 1.29 -1.23 -27.51
N ASP A 185 2.15 -0.26 -27.83
CA ASP A 185 3.36 -0.53 -28.61
C ASP A 185 4.37 -1.40 -27.85
N HIS A 186 4.50 -1.21 -26.54
CA HIS A 186 5.33 -2.09 -25.72
C HIS A 186 4.82 -3.53 -25.67
N VAL A 187 3.50 -3.73 -25.57
CA VAL A 187 2.89 -5.06 -25.61
C VAL A 187 3.13 -5.73 -26.96
N LYS A 188 2.97 -5.02 -28.08
CA LYS A 188 3.29 -5.55 -29.42
C LYS A 188 4.75 -5.99 -29.51
N HIS A 189 5.67 -5.15 -29.04
CA HIS A 189 7.09 -5.47 -29.04
C HIS A 189 7.41 -6.73 -28.23
N ILE A 190 6.82 -6.87 -27.03
CA ILE A 190 6.99 -8.07 -26.20
C ILE A 190 6.36 -9.30 -26.86
N ALA A 191 5.19 -9.15 -27.48
CA ALA A 191 4.52 -10.25 -28.18
C ALA A 191 5.39 -10.78 -29.34
N GLU A 192 5.99 -9.88 -30.13
CA GLU A 192 6.94 -10.24 -31.18
C GLU A 192 8.17 -10.98 -30.61
N GLN A 193 8.78 -10.45 -29.55
CA GLN A 193 9.95 -11.08 -28.91
C GLN A 193 9.64 -12.44 -28.27
N ALA A 194 8.43 -12.61 -27.78
CA ALA A 194 7.97 -13.85 -27.16
C ALA A 194 7.37 -14.85 -28.19
N ASN A 195 7.27 -14.46 -29.46
CA ASN A 195 6.62 -15.20 -30.53
C ASN A 195 5.17 -15.58 -30.17
N LEU A 196 4.42 -14.59 -29.69
CA LEU A 196 3.02 -14.70 -29.29
C LEU A 196 2.12 -14.06 -30.35
N ASP A 197 1.04 -14.74 -30.71
CA ASP A 197 0.00 -14.19 -31.57
C ASP A 197 -0.99 -13.38 -30.71
N VAL A 198 -0.99 -12.06 -30.90
CA VAL A 198 -1.82 -11.11 -30.13
C VAL A 198 -2.64 -10.30 -31.11
N ASP A 199 -3.95 -10.57 -31.14
CA ASP A 199 -4.90 -9.81 -31.95
C ASP A 199 -5.20 -8.43 -31.34
N SER A 200 -5.83 -7.55 -32.12
CA SER A 200 -6.18 -6.19 -31.69
C SER A 200 -7.12 -6.17 -30.48
N ALA A 201 -8.05 -7.13 -30.41
CA ALA A 201 -8.97 -7.27 -29.28
C ALA A 201 -8.24 -7.63 -27.97
N THR A 202 -7.27 -8.53 -28.02
CA THR A 202 -6.41 -8.86 -26.87
C THR A 202 -5.59 -7.65 -26.44
N LEU A 203 -4.97 -6.96 -27.40
CA LEU A 203 -4.17 -5.77 -27.12
C LEU A 203 -4.98 -4.70 -26.39
N GLU A 204 -6.16 -4.35 -26.90
CA GLU A 204 -7.05 -3.36 -26.29
C GLU A 204 -7.47 -3.80 -24.88
N TYR A 205 -7.86 -5.06 -24.72
CA TYR A 205 -8.27 -5.63 -23.44
C TYR A 205 -7.16 -5.54 -22.38
N VAL A 206 -5.92 -5.94 -22.71
CA VAL A 206 -4.82 -5.96 -21.72
C VAL A 206 -4.35 -4.55 -21.37
N VAL A 207 -4.32 -3.61 -22.33
CA VAL A 207 -3.98 -2.20 -22.08
C VAL A 207 -5.05 -1.55 -21.20
N GLN A 208 -6.32 -1.81 -21.47
CA GLN A 208 -7.43 -1.32 -20.66
C GLN A 208 -7.36 -1.88 -19.23
N ARG A 209 -7.10 -3.18 -19.08
CA ARG A 209 -6.97 -3.87 -17.78
C ARG A 209 -5.75 -3.40 -16.99
N GLY A 210 -4.65 -3.10 -17.67
CA GLY A 210 -3.43 -2.57 -17.06
C GLY A 210 -3.56 -1.13 -16.56
N SER A 211 -4.44 -0.31 -17.15
CA SER A 211 -4.75 1.05 -16.69
C SER A 211 -3.50 1.90 -16.41
N GLY A 212 -2.48 1.81 -17.27
CA GLY A 212 -1.22 2.55 -17.15
C GLY A 212 -0.10 1.86 -16.36
N SER A 213 -0.39 0.73 -15.71
CA SER A 213 0.60 -0.13 -15.03
C SER A 213 1.19 -1.15 -16.01
N VAL A 214 2.50 -1.04 -16.29
CA VAL A 214 3.21 -1.98 -17.18
C VAL A 214 3.12 -3.41 -16.62
N ARG A 215 3.33 -3.55 -15.31
CA ARG A 215 3.28 -4.86 -14.63
C ARG A 215 1.91 -5.51 -14.76
N ASP A 216 0.84 -4.76 -14.54
CA ASP A 216 -0.52 -5.31 -14.58
C ASP A 216 -0.96 -5.58 -16.03
N THR A 217 -0.51 -4.77 -17.00
CA THR A 217 -0.71 -5.01 -18.44
C THR A 217 -0.09 -6.35 -18.86
N LEU A 218 1.18 -6.59 -18.53
CA LEU A 218 1.86 -7.84 -18.88
C LEU A 218 1.32 -9.05 -18.11
N SER A 219 0.86 -8.85 -16.86
CA SER A 219 0.17 -9.91 -16.10
C SER A 219 -1.18 -10.26 -16.72
N ALA A 220 -1.91 -9.28 -17.23
CA ALA A 220 -3.15 -9.51 -17.98
C ALA A 220 -2.89 -10.25 -19.29
N LEU A 221 -1.81 -9.90 -19.99
CA LEU A 221 -1.38 -10.60 -21.20
C LEU A 221 -1.05 -12.07 -20.93
N ASP A 222 -0.25 -12.35 -19.88
CA ASP A 222 0.02 -13.73 -19.42
C ASP A 222 -1.27 -14.53 -19.20
N GLN A 223 -2.26 -13.91 -18.54
CA GLN A 223 -3.54 -14.53 -18.24
C GLN A 223 -4.34 -14.83 -19.51
N VAL A 224 -4.42 -13.88 -20.45
CA VAL A 224 -5.15 -14.03 -21.71
C VAL A 224 -4.54 -15.13 -22.57
N ILE A 225 -3.22 -15.18 -22.68
CA ILE A 225 -2.52 -16.21 -23.46
C ILE A 225 -2.75 -17.59 -22.83
N THR A 226 -2.60 -17.69 -21.50
CA THR A 226 -2.81 -18.96 -20.79
C THR A 226 -4.26 -19.45 -20.91
N ALA A 227 -5.22 -18.52 -20.95
CA ALA A 227 -6.64 -18.83 -21.12
C ALA A 227 -7.03 -19.15 -22.58
N GLY A 228 -6.14 -18.93 -23.56
CA GLY A 228 -6.42 -19.15 -24.98
C GLY A 228 -7.29 -18.06 -25.63
N GLY A 229 -7.26 -16.84 -25.11
CA GLY A 229 -7.97 -15.68 -25.65
C GLY A 229 -8.60 -14.79 -24.58
N VAL A 230 -9.09 -13.62 -25.00
CA VAL A 230 -9.79 -12.68 -24.10
C VAL A 230 -10.97 -13.40 -23.44
N PRO A 231 -11.18 -13.26 -22.12
CA PRO A 231 -12.33 -13.84 -21.45
C PRO A 231 -13.63 -13.46 -22.17
N LYS A 232 -14.36 -14.47 -22.65
CA LYS A 232 -15.63 -14.28 -23.38
C LYS A 232 -16.75 -13.75 -22.48
N ASN A 233 -16.54 -13.71 -21.16
CA ASN A 233 -17.52 -13.24 -20.17
C ASN A 233 -17.54 -11.70 -20.07
N ASN A 234 -17.47 -11.00 -21.21
CA ASN A 234 -17.65 -9.56 -21.26
C ASN A 234 -19.16 -9.23 -21.20
N VAL A 235 -19.82 -9.65 -20.10
CA VAL A 235 -21.22 -9.27 -19.85
C VAL A 235 -21.27 -7.76 -19.81
N SER A 236 -22.01 -7.13 -20.72
CA SER A 236 -22.09 -5.68 -20.79
C SER A 236 -22.65 -5.11 -19.48
N VAL A 237 -22.15 -3.93 -19.09
CA VAL A 237 -22.71 -3.15 -17.97
C VAL A 237 -23.89 -2.29 -18.41
N ASP A 238 -24.20 -2.21 -19.71
CA ASP A 238 -25.28 -1.37 -20.23
C ASP A 238 -26.66 -1.72 -19.62
N PRO A 239 -27.02 -2.98 -19.34
CA PRO A 239 -28.26 -3.29 -18.62
C PRO A 239 -28.30 -2.71 -17.20
N LEU A 240 -27.17 -2.67 -16.48
CA LEU A 240 -27.08 -2.02 -15.17
C LEU A 240 -27.24 -0.51 -15.31
N VAL A 241 -26.62 0.08 -16.33
CA VAL A 241 -26.75 1.52 -16.60
C VAL A 241 -28.19 1.88 -16.95
N ALA A 242 -28.87 1.07 -17.78
CA ALA A 242 -30.28 1.25 -18.11
C ALA A 242 -31.17 1.15 -16.86
N GLY A 243 -30.91 0.18 -15.97
CA GLY A 243 -31.62 0.07 -14.69
C GLY A 243 -31.42 1.30 -13.80
N ILE A 244 -30.20 1.84 -13.73
CA ILE A 244 -29.90 3.07 -12.99
C ILE A 244 -30.58 4.29 -13.62
N ALA A 245 -30.55 4.41 -14.96
CA ALA A 245 -31.20 5.51 -15.69
C ALA A 245 -32.71 5.50 -15.51
N ALA A 246 -33.33 4.31 -15.58
CA ALA A 246 -34.75 4.10 -15.34
C ALA A 246 -35.15 4.17 -13.86
N GLN A 247 -34.17 4.33 -12.95
CA GLN A 247 -34.35 4.28 -11.50
C GLN A 247 -35.01 2.99 -10.99
N ASP A 248 -34.75 1.87 -11.65
CA ASP A 248 -35.35 0.57 -11.38
C ASP A 248 -34.35 -0.35 -10.64
N LEU A 249 -34.62 -0.56 -9.34
CA LEU A 249 -33.83 -1.46 -8.49
C LEU A 249 -33.94 -2.92 -8.96
N VAL A 250 -35.12 -3.38 -9.40
CA VAL A 250 -35.33 -4.77 -9.80
C VAL A 250 -34.54 -5.07 -11.07
N MET A 251 -34.60 -4.19 -12.07
CA MET A 251 -33.80 -4.30 -13.29
C MET A 251 -32.30 -4.28 -12.98
N SER A 252 -31.86 -3.38 -12.09
CA SER A 252 -30.46 -3.28 -11.68
C SER A 252 -29.98 -4.56 -11.00
N MET A 253 -30.75 -5.08 -10.04
CA MET A 253 -30.41 -6.31 -9.30
C MET A 253 -30.40 -7.55 -10.19
N ALA A 254 -31.36 -7.65 -11.14
CA ALA A 254 -31.41 -8.71 -12.13
C ALA A 254 -30.15 -8.71 -13.00
N ALA A 255 -29.75 -7.54 -13.52
CA ALA A 255 -28.54 -7.42 -14.34
C ALA A 255 -27.27 -7.82 -13.58
N VAL A 256 -27.17 -7.48 -12.29
CA VAL A 256 -26.04 -7.92 -11.45
C VAL A 256 -26.11 -9.42 -11.20
N SER A 257 -27.32 -9.99 -11.00
CA SER A 257 -27.51 -11.44 -10.84
C SER A 257 -27.06 -12.20 -12.09
N ASP A 258 -27.46 -11.75 -13.27
CA ASP A 258 -27.11 -12.36 -14.56
C ASP A 258 -25.60 -12.31 -14.80
N ALA A 259 -24.96 -11.17 -14.50
CA ALA A 259 -23.51 -11.03 -14.63
C ALA A 259 -22.74 -11.98 -13.69
N VAL A 260 -23.16 -12.10 -12.44
CA VAL A 260 -22.53 -13.03 -11.48
C VAL A 260 -22.80 -14.50 -11.84
N ALA A 261 -24.01 -14.82 -12.32
CA ALA A 261 -24.33 -16.15 -12.83
C ALA A 261 -23.47 -16.53 -14.06
N ALA A 262 -23.10 -15.54 -14.87
CA ALA A 262 -22.12 -15.69 -15.94
C ALA A 262 -20.65 -15.71 -15.46
N GLY A 263 -20.40 -15.69 -14.16
CA GLY A 263 -19.06 -15.81 -13.56
C GLY A 263 -18.27 -14.50 -13.54
N VAL A 264 -18.90 -13.34 -13.72
CA VAL A 264 -18.24 -12.04 -13.54
C VAL A 264 -18.07 -11.74 -12.06
N ASP A 265 -16.85 -11.38 -11.67
CA ASP A 265 -16.55 -10.95 -10.29
C ASP A 265 -17.30 -9.65 -9.95
N PRO A 266 -18.00 -9.56 -8.79
CA PRO A 266 -18.78 -8.36 -8.44
C PRO A 266 -17.96 -7.07 -8.37
N ARG A 267 -16.67 -7.15 -7.99
CA ARG A 267 -15.80 -5.98 -7.90
C ARG A 267 -15.36 -5.53 -9.29
N ASP A 268 -15.07 -6.46 -10.20
CA ASP A 268 -14.84 -6.15 -11.62
C ASP A 268 -16.09 -5.50 -12.25
N LEU A 269 -17.27 -6.06 -11.99
CA LEU A 269 -18.54 -5.51 -12.47
C LEU A 269 -18.76 -4.07 -11.96
N ALA A 270 -18.58 -3.84 -10.66
CA ALA A 270 -18.70 -2.51 -10.05
C ALA A 270 -17.67 -1.52 -10.63
N TYR A 271 -16.44 -1.97 -10.87
CA TYR A 271 -15.39 -1.14 -11.47
C TYR A 271 -15.74 -0.73 -12.91
N ARG A 272 -16.18 -1.69 -13.74
CA ARG A 272 -16.61 -1.45 -15.11
C ARG A 272 -17.82 -0.53 -15.18
N LEU A 273 -18.80 -0.72 -14.30
CA LEU A 273 -19.98 0.14 -14.18
C LEU A 273 -19.59 1.58 -13.80
N THR A 274 -18.71 1.74 -12.81
CA THR A 274 -18.22 3.06 -12.37
C THR A 274 -17.53 3.79 -13.52
N ARG A 275 -16.68 3.09 -14.30
CA ARG A 275 -16.03 3.66 -15.48
C ARG A 275 -17.06 4.11 -16.53
N LYS A 276 -18.03 3.26 -16.87
CA LYS A 276 -19.07 3.59 -17.85
C LYS A 276 -19.91 4.80 -17.39
N LEU A 277 -20.32 4.86 -16.12
CA LEU A 277 -21.07 5.99 -15.56
C LEU A 277 -20.26 7.30 -15.63
N ARG A 278 -18.95 7.25 -15.35
CA ARG A 278 -18.05 8.39 -15.49
C ARG A 278 -17.97 8.86 -16.94
N ASP A 279 -17.81 7.92 -17.88
CA ASP A 279 -17.70 8.26 -19.30
C ASP A 279 -19.03 8.87 -19.82
N ILE A 280 -20.18 8.39 -19.34
CA ILE A 280 -21.50 9.00 -19.59
C ILE A 280 -21.59 10.41 -18.98
N PHE A 281 -21.13 10.60 -17.74
CA PHE A 281 -21.15 11.90 -17.08
C PHE A 281 -20.34 12.94 -17.86
N LEU A 282 -19.12 12.57 -18.30
CA LEU A 282 -18.23 13.43 -19.07
C LEU A 282 -18.82 13.76 -20.45
N ALA A 283 -19.36 12.76 -21.16
CA ALA A 283 -20.05 12.97 -22.43
C ALA A 283 -21.24 13.96 -22.28
N GLY A 284 -22.07 13.78 -21.23
CA GLY A 284 -23.16 14.70 -20.90
C GLY A 284 -22.73 16.11 -20.46
N ALA A 285 -21.45 16.30 -20.14
CA ALA A 285 -20.84 17.59 -19.87
C ALA A 285 -20.16 18.20 -21.11
N GLY A 286 -20.12 17.49 -22.24
CA GLY A 286 -19.41 17.91 -23.45
C GLY A 286 -17.89 17.74 -23.36
N VAL A 287 -17.39 16.98 -22.38
CA VAL A 287 -15.97 16.65 -22.23
C VAL A 287 -15.73 15.30 -22.89
N THR A 288 -15.03 15.29 -24.02
CA THR A 288 -14.67 14.06 -24.74
C THR A 288 -13.20 13.73 -24.49
N SER A 289 -12.88 12.46 -24.20
CA SER A 289 -11.49 12.02 -24.27
C SER A 289 -11.09 11.81 -25.73
N SER A 290 -9.80 11.96 -26.02
CA SER A 290 -9.20 11.70 -27.33
C SER A 290 -9.38 10.25 -27.82
N ASP A 291 -9.67 9.34 -26.90
CA ASP A 291 -9.57 7.89 -27.12
C ASP A 291 -10.93 7.25 -27.47
N LEU A 292 -12.02 8.03 -27.48
CA LEU A 292 -13.36 7.55 -27.80
C LEU A 292 -13.66 7.73 -29.28
N THR A 293 -14.26 6.71 -29.91
CA THR A 293 -14.71 6.85 -31.30
C THR A 293 -15.89 7.83 -31.40
N SER A 294 -16.13 8.37 -32.59
CA SER A 294 -17.29 9.25 -32.81
C SER A 294 -18.63 8.54 -32.52
N GLU A 295 -18.69 7.23 -32.70
CA GLU A 295 -19.86 6.40 -32.40
C GLU A 295 -20.06 6.21 -30.88
N ASP A 296 -18.97 6.01 -30.14
CA ASP A 296 -19.01 5.91 -28.67
C ASP A 296 -19.50 7.22 -28.04
N ILE A 297 -19.03 8.36 -28.56
CA ILE A 297 -19.44 9.69 -28.07
C ILE A 297 -20.95 9.88 -28.22
N VAL A 298 -21.52 9.52 -29.39
CA VAL A 298 -22.97 9.62 -29.63
C VAL A 298 -23.73 8.72 -28.65
N THR A 299 -23.28 7.47 -28.49
CA THR A 299 -23.91 6.50 -27.59
C THR A 299 -23.89 6.97 -26.13
N LEU A 300 -22.72 7.41 -25.64
CA LEU A 300 -22.58 7.91 -24.27
C LEU A 300 -23.39 9.19 -24.03
N THR A 301 -23.47 10.07 -25.02
CA THR A 301 -24.28 11.30 -24.95
C THR A 301 -25.78 10.98 -24.89
N HIS A 302 -26.24 9.98 -25.65
CA HIS A 302 -27.61 9.49 -25.57
C HIS A 302 -27.92 8.95 -24.18
N MET A 303 -27.08 8.06 -23.65
CA MET A 303 -27.23 7.53 -22.29
C MET A 303 -27.19 8.63 -21.22
N ALA A 304 -26.40 9.69 -21.44
CA ALA A 304 -26.36 10.84 -20.56
C ALA A 304 -27.67 11.66 -20.58
N GLY A 305 -28.43 11.60 -21.67
CA GLY A 305 -29.77 12.19 -21.78
C GLY A 305 -30.85 11.38 -21.05
N GLU A 306 -30.65 10.06 -20.91
CA GLU A 306 -31.59 9.16 -20.24
C GLU A 306 -31.45 9.16 -18.70
N MET A 307 -30.31 9.62 -18.17
CA MET A 307 -30.08 9.71 -16.73
C MET A 307 -29.88 11.15 -16.27
N THR A 308 -30.39 11.49 -15.08
CA THR A 308 -30.10 12.81 -14.51
C THR A 308 -28.66 12.87 -13.99
N ARG A 309 -28.04 14.06 -14.07
CA ARG A 309 -26.70 14.29 -13.50
C ARG A 309 -26.63 13.94 -12.01
N ALA A 310 -27.69 14.22 -11.26
CA ALA A 310 -27.76 13.91 -9.83
C ALA A 310 -27.72 12.40 -9.55
N VAL A 311 -28.45 11.60 -10.33
CA VAL A 311 -28.44 10.13 -10.21
C VAL A 311 -27.07 9.58 -10.59
N ASN A 312 -26.47 10.05 -11.68
CA ASN A 312 -25.14 9.60 -12.10
C ASN A 312 -24.07 9.89 -11.01
N VAL A 313 -24.00 11.12 -10.51
CA VAL A 313 -23.04 11.50 -9.45
C VAL A 313 -23.24 10.66 -8.20
N ARG A 314 -24.49 10.47 -7.75
CA ARG A 314 -24.77 9.63 -6.58
C ARG A 314 -24.39 8.17 -6.79
N ALA A 315 -24.61 7.63 -8.00
CA ALA A 315 -24.20 6.28 -8.35
C ALA A 315 -22.67 6.14 -8.30
N LEU A 316 -21.93 7.12 -8.85
CA LEU A 316 -20.47 7.16 -8.80
C LEU A 316 -19.93 7.20 -7.36
N GLU A 317 -20.52 8.02 -6.47
CA GLU A 317 -20.13 8.11 -5.06
C GLU A 317 -20.35 6.78 -4.32
N LEU A 318 -21.54 6.18 -4.46
CA LEU A 318 -21.89 4.94 -3.79
C LEU A 318 -21.07 3.75 -4.30
N LEU A 319 -20.86 3.65 -5.62
CA LEU A 319 -20.02 2.61 -6.21
C LEU A 319 -18.54 2.81 -5.85
N GLY A 320 -18.07 4.06 -5.80
CA GLY A 320 -16.72 4.39 -5.35
C GLY A 320 -16.46 3.91 -3.92
N GLN A 321 -17.39 4.17 -3.00
CA GLN A 321 -17.31 3.64 -1.63
C GLN A 321 -17.40 2.11 -1.60
N ALA A 322 -18.33 1.53 -2.36
CA ALA A 322 -18.49 0.08 -2.44
C ALA A 322 -17.20 -0.63 -2.90
N LEU A 323 -16.50 -0.07 -3.89
CA LEU A 323 -15.21 -0.61 -4.37
C LEU A 323 -14.10 -0.61 -3.30
N ILE A 324 -14.14 0.35 -2.37
CA ILE A 324 -13.22 0.40 -1.23
C ILE A 324 -13.60 -0.69 -0.23
N ASP A 325 -14.88 -0.75 0.14
CA ASP A 325 -15.41 -1.68 1.15
C ASP A 325 -15.24 -3.15 0.71
N MET A 326 -15.44 -3.44 -0.59
CA MET A 326 -15.25 -4.76 -1.18
C MET A 326 -13.84 -5.33 -0.99
N ARG A 327 -12.81 -4.49 -0.78
CA ARG A 327 -11.42 -4.97 -0.61
C ARG A 327 -11.25 -5.80 0.67
N GLN A 328 -12.07 -5.54 1.68
CA GLN A 328 -11.99 -6.19 2.99
C GLN A 328 -13.25 -6.97 3.34
N ALA A 329 -14.27 -6.95 2.47
CA ALA A 329 -15.53 -7.63 2.69
C ALA A 329 -15.41 -9.14 2.41
N PRO A 330 -15.94 -10.01 3.29
CA PRO A 330 -16.04 -11.45 3.02
C PRO A 330 -16.90 -11.79 1.79
N ASP A 331 -17.91 -10.96 1.52
CA ASP A 331 -18.80 -11.10 0.37
C ASP A 331 -18.90 -9.76 -0.40
N PRO A 332 -18.12 -9.60 -1.50
CA PRO A 332 -18.19 -8.42 -2.36
C PRO A 332 -19.56 -8.21 -3.03
N ARG A 333 -20.33 -9.28 -3.24
CA ARG A 333 -21.66 -9.20 -3.87
C ARG A 333 -22.59 -8.42 -2.96
N LEU A 334 -22.68 -8.80 -1.69
CA LEU A 334 -23.54 -8.12 -0.72
C LEU A 334 -23.27 -6.59 -0.64
N VAL A 335 -22.00 -6.19 -0.72
CA VAL A 335 -21.60 -4.78 -0.73
C VAL A 335 -22.15 -4.06 -1.96
N LEU A 336 -22.09 -4.68 -3.14
CA LEU A 336 -22.64 -4.12 -4.38
C LEU A 336 -24.17 -3.98 -4.30
N ASP A 337 -24.85 -5.02 -3.85
CA ASP A 337 -26.32 -5.02 -3.71
C ASP A 337 -26.78 -3.92 -2.74
N LEU A 338 -26.09 -3.76 -1.61
CA LEU A 338 -26.38 -2.71 -0.65
C LEU A 338 -26.14 -1.31 -1.22
N ALA A 339 -25.10 -1.13 -2.04
CA ALA A 339 -24.83 0.14 -2.72
C ALA A 339 -25.96 0.51 -3.69
N LEU A 340 -26.47 -0.47 -4.46
CA LEU A 340 -27.62 -0.27 -5.35
C LEU A 340 -28.89 0.04 -4.56
N VAL A 341 -29.19 -0.71 -3.49
CA VAL A 341 -30.35 -0.40 -2.62
C VAL A 341 -30.27 1.03 -2.07
N ARG A 342 -29.10 1.46 -1.60
CA ARG A 342 -28.87 2.84 -1.10
C ARG A 342 -29.00 3.90 -2.20
N LEU A 343 -28.68 3.57 -3.45
CA LEU A 343 -28.83 4.48 -4.58
C LEU A 343 -30.31 4.83 -4.79
N PHE A 344 -31.20 3.84 -4.69
CA PHE A 344 -32.65 4.01 -4.92
C PHE A 344 -33.46 4.34 -3.64
N ALA A 345 -32.87 4.26 -2.44
CA ALA A 345 -33.60 4.39 -1.17
C ALA A 345 -34.25 5.77 -0.89
N ASN A 346 -33.80 6.87 -1.52
CA ASN A 346 -34.37 8.21 -1.23
C ASN A 346 -35.65 8.54 -2.03
N GLU A 347 -36.14 7.65 -2.88
CA GLU A 347 -37.42 7.85 -3.58
C GLU A 347 -38.59 7.08 -2.98
N LEU A 348 -38.32 6.02 -2.19
CA LEU A 348 -39.34 5.29 -1.45
C LEU A 348 -40.01 6.14 -0.35
N SER A 349 -39.34 7.22 0.08
CA SER A 349 -39.87 8.15 1.09
C SER A 349 -40.72 9.28 0.51
N THR A 350 -40.62 9.58 -0.79
CA THR A 350 -41.41 10.64 -1.45
C THR A 350 -42.79 10.17 -1.92
N GLN A 351 -43.04 8.85 -1.98
CA GLN A 351 -44.35 8.28 -2.33
C GLN A 351 -45.22 7.92 -1.12
N ALA A 352 -44.69 8.01 0.10
CA ALA A 352 -45.37 7.60 1.33
C ALA A 352 -45.65 8.78 2.29
N THR A 353 -46.28 9.85 1.81
CA THR A 353 -47.02 10.78 2.69
C THR A 353 -48.06 11.58 1.91
N SER A 354 -49.26 11.03 1.81
CA SER A 354 -50.48 11.81 1.56
C SER A 354 -51.60 11.25 2.43
N PRO A 355 -51.93 11.88 3.57
CA PRO A 355 -53.19 11.63 4.23
C PRO A 355 -54.27 12.50 3.58
N GLN A 356 -55.17 11.89 2.82
CA GLN A 356 -56.45 12.50 2.47
C GLN A 356 -57.44 12.36 3.63
N GLY A 357 -58.17 13.44 3.94
CA GLY A 357 -59.51 13.35 4.53
C GLY A 357 -59.99 14.58 5.31
N GLY A 358 -60.96 15.33 4.77
CA GLY A 358 -61.98 16.00 5.61
C GLY A 358 -62.42 17.46 5.34
N LYS A 359 -63.05 17.74 4.19
CA LYS A 359 -64.23 18.64 3.94
C LYS A 359 -64.45 20.00 4.69
N THR A 360 -64.31 21.11 3.91
CA THR A 360 -65.20 22.31 3.66
C THR A 360 -65.64 23.29 4.79
N PRO A 361 -66.11 24.54 4.48
CA PRO A 361 -65.81 25.51 3.39
C PRO A 361 -65.68 26.99 3.93
N GLU A 362 -65.73 28.00 3.03
CA GLU A 362 -65.73 29.48 3.24
C GLU A 362 -64.34 30.15 3.26
N GLY A 363 -64.04 31.22 2.51
CA GLY A 363 -64.80 32.07 1.60
C GLY A 363 -63.92 33.27 1.19
N ASN A 364 -64.25 33.87 0.05
CA ASN A 364 -63.84 35.20 -0.44
C ASN A 364 -62.49 35.42 -1.16
N GLN A 365 -62.66 35.62 -2.48
CA GLN A 365 -62.25 36.79 -3.28
C GLN A 365 -60.77 36.94 -3.69
N GLU A 366 -60.52 36.55 -4.94
CA GLU A 366 -59.69 37.35 -5.87
C GLU A 366 -60.54 38.45 -6.53
N PRO A 367 -59.91 39.55 -6.99
CA PRO A 367 -59.72 39.66 -8.43
C PRO A 367 -58.35 40.23 -8.87
N ASN A 368 -57.70 39.45 -9.75
CA ASN A 368 -57.39 39.82 -11.15
C ASN A 368 -56.08 40.57 -11.51
N ARG A 369 -55.27 39.85 -12.33
CA ARG A 369 -54.43 40.29 -13.49
C ARG A 369 -53.17 41.14 -13.20
N THR A 370 -51.98 40.86 -13.74
CA THR A 370 -51.62 40.42 -15.11
C THR A 370 -50.33 39.62 -15.19
N SER A 371 -50.24 38.83 -16.26
CA SER A 371 -49.14 38.05 -16.81
C SER A 371 -47.77 38.75 -16.90
N ASN A 372 -46.69 38.01 -16.63
CA ASN A 372 -45.66 37.80 -17.64
C ASN A 372 -44.82 36.53 -17.39
N LYS A 373 -44.67 35.72 -18.44
CA LYS A 373 -43.69 34.63 -18.58
C LYS A 373 -42.34 35.27 -18.91
N GLU A 374 -41.26 34.92 -18.19
CA GLU A 374 -39.92 34.71 -18.77
C GLU A 374 -38.92 34.13 -17.74
N ALA A 375 -37.87 33.49 -18.27
CA ALA A 375 -37.09 32.39 -17.72
C ALA A 375 -36.07 32.72 -16.59
N PRO A 376 -35.53 31.71 -15.87
CA PRO A 376 -34.58 31.87 -14.76
C PRO A 376 -33.13 32.20 -15.17
N ALA A 377 -32.87 32.56 -16.43
CA ALA A 377 -31.51 32.81 -16.94
C ALA A 377 -31.06 34.29 -16.81
N ALA A 378 -31.99 35.22 -16.55
CA ALA A 378 -31.66 36.64 -16.39
C ALA A 378 -31.18 36.97 -14.96
N ARG A 379 -31.73 36.31 -13.92
CA ARG A 379 -31.34 36.53 -12.52
C ARG A 379 -29.94 36.03 -12.16
N ALA A 380 -29.41 35.04 -12.88
CA ALA A 380 -28.05 34.55 -12.69
C ALA A 380 -26.98 35.48 -13.30
N ARG A 381 -27.35 36.31 -14.30
CA ARG A 381 -26.45 37.30 -14.90
C ARG A 381 -26.41 38.61 -14.09
N GLU A 382 -27.50 39.00 -13.46
CA GLU A 382 -27.52 40.17 -12.55
C GLU A 382 -26.72 39.92 -11.26
N ALA A 383 -26.69 38.70 -10.73
CA ALA A 383 -25.91 38.37 -9.53
C ALA A 383 -24.39 38.36 -9.77
N LEU A 384 -23.95 38.09 -11.00
CA LEU A 384 -22.52 38.11 -11.37
C LEU A 384 -22.05 39.52 -11.76
N ALA A 385 -22.92 40.36 -12.34
CA ALA A 385 -22.60 41.74 -12.73
C ALA A 385 -22.51 42.73 -11.55
N SER A 386 -23.14 42.44 -10.40
CA SER A 386 -23.06 43.28 -9.19
C SER A 386 -21.79 43.07 -8.35
N THR A 387 -20.87 42.19 -8.77
CA THR A 387 -19.59 41.94 -8.07
C THR A 387 -18.37 42.52 -8.79
N GLU A 388 -18.54 43.07 -10.00
CA GLU A 388 -17.47 43.67 -10.82
C GLU A 388 -17.57 45.21 -10.97
N ALA A 389 -18.48 45.86 -10.24
CA ALA A 389 -18.66 47.32 -10.27
C ALA A 389 -18.33 47.99 -8.93
N SER A 390 -17.08 47.88 -8.47
CA SER A 390 -16.42 48.85 -7.58
C SER A 390 -14.91 48.64 -7.60
N ASN A 391 -14.26 49.08 -8.68
CA ASN A 391 -13.18 50.08 -8.62
C ASN A 391 -12.41 50.14 -9.94
N SER A 392 -12.59 51.23 -10.65
CA SER A 392 -11.63 51.88 -11.56
C SER A 392 -12.00 53.38 -11.58
N PRO A 393 -11.15 54.29 -12.09
CA PRO A 393 -9.93 54.81 -11.47
C PRO A 393 -9.96 56.36 -11.43
N ASP A 394 -8.98 57.01 -10.77
CA ASP A 394 -8.45 58.25 -11.36
C ASP A 394 -7.04 58.61 -10.88
N GLU A 395 -6.28 59.19 -11.82
CA GLU A 395 -4.88 59.58 -11.71
C GLU A 395 -4.68 60.77 -10.75
N THR A 396 -3.59 60.74 -9.96
CA THR A 396 -2.71 61.92 -9.81
C THR A 396 -1.35 61.54 -9.20
N SER A 397 -0.34 62.24 -9.70
CA SER A 397 1.10 62.09 -9.53
C SER A 397 1.61 62.11 -8.07
N SER A 398 2.55 61.22 -7.73
CA SER A 398 3.58 61.47 -6.70
C SER A 398 4.75 60.50 -6.86
N VAL A 399 5.89 61.02 -7.30
CA VAL A 399 7.20 60.36 -7.27
C VAL A 399 7.64 60.19 -5.82
N ALA A 400 7.93 58.96 -5.37
CA ALA A 400 8.62 58.68 -4.11
C ALA A 400 9.58 57.48 -4.27
N ALA A 401 10.76 57.64 -3.67
CA ALA A 401 12.01 56.90 -3.85
C ALA A 401 11.96 55.38 -3.50
N PRO A 402 12.93 54.57 -3.99
CA PRO A 402 13.03 53.15 -3.65
C PRO A 402 13.41 52.94 -2.17
N PRO A 403 12.94 51.84 -1.55
CA PRO A 403 13.29 51.48 -0.17
C PRO A 403 14.78 51.04 -0.05
N PRO A 404 15.40 51.23 1.13
CA PRO A 404 16.82 50.94 1.35
C PRO A 404 17.12 49.43 1.39
N PRO A 405 18.37 49.03 1.11
CA PRO A 405 18.79 47.63 1.15
C PRO A 405 18.76 47.06 2.59
N PRO A 406 18.59 45.74 2.74
CA PRO A 406 18.49 45.08 4.04
C PRO A 406 19.82 45.17 4.82
N PRO A 407 19.78 45.21 6.17
CA PRO A 407 20.97 45.30 7.00
C PRO A 407 21.79 44.00 6.94
N ALA A 408 23.12 44.14 6.97
CA ALA A 408 24.05 43.02 7.01
C ALA A 408 23.86 42.15 8.27
N PRO A 409 24.07 40.83 8.20
CA PRO A 409 23.89 39.93 9.33
C PRO A 409 24.93 40.20 10.44
N ALA A 410 24.48 40.17 11.69
CA ALA A 410 25.31 40.30 12.88
C ALA A 410 26.27 39.10 13.02
N PRO A 411 27.47 39.28 13.60
CA PRO A 411 28.43 38.19 13.80
C PRO A 411 27.89 37.15 14.82
N PRO A 412 28.26 35.86 14.65
CA PRO A 412 27.81 34.81 15.55
C PRO A 412 28.40 34.96 16.96
N PRO A 413 27.69 34.50 18.00
CA PRO A 413 28.18 34.51 19.38
C PRO A 413 29.38 33.54 19.53
N PRO A 414 30.28 33.80 20.50
CA PRO A 414 31.46 32.96 20.71
C PRO A 414 31.08 31.57 21.22
N ALA A 415 31.82 30.56 20.74
CA ALA A 415 31.65 29.16 21.10
C ALA A 415 31.82 28.90 22.61
N PRO A 416 31.03 28.01 23.22
CA PRO A 416 31.26 27.58 24.59
C PRO A 416 32.51 26.68 24.68
N ALA A 417 33.28 26.89 25.74
CA ALA A 417 34.49 26.15 26.10
C ALA A 417 34.21 24.65 26.38
N PRO A 418 35.20 23.76 26.21
CA PRO A 418 35.01 22.31 26.33
C PRO A 418 34.76 21.90 27.78
N VAL A 419 33.72 21.10 28.02
CA VAL A 419 33.49 20.41 29.29
C VAL A 419 34.19 19.05 29.24
N GLU A 420 35.07 18.86 30.21
CA GLU A 420 35.97 17.72 30.40
C GLU A 420 35.22 16.47 30.89
N LEU A 421 35.71 15.30 30.46
CA LEU A 421 35.17 13.98 30.72
C LEU A 421 35.12 13.63 32.22
N ALA A 422 34.01 13.04 32.66
CA ALA A 422 33.96 12.23 33.88
C ALA A 422 33.62 10.76 33.52
N ARG A 423 34.52 9.85 33.92
CA ARG A 423 34.43 8.39 33.77
C ARG A 423 33.50 7.75 34.81
N GLU A 424 32.90 6.65 34.36
CA GLU A 424 32.46 5.43 35.08
C GLU A 424 31.92 5.50 36.52
N SER A 425 30.71 4.97 36.69
CA SER A 425 30.36 4.15 37.85
C SER A 425 29.34 3.07 37.46
N THR A 426 29.82 1.83 37.45
CA THR A 426 29.05 0.58 37.41
C THR A 426 28.28 0.37 38.71
N LEU A 427 26.99 0.03 38.66
CA LEU A 427 26.30 -0.63 39.77
C LEU A 427 25.42 -1.77 39.27
N SER A 428 25.50 -2.84 40.04
CA SER A 428 25.18 -4.24 39.77
C SER A 428 23.70 -4.58 40.01
N VAL A 429 23.27 -5.72 39.45
CA VAL A 429 22.00 -6.40 39.72
C VAL A 429 21.99 -6.96 41.14
N ASP A 430 20.88 -6.81 41.86
CA ASP A 430 20.60 -7.56 43.10
C ASP A 430 19.24 -8.28 42.99
N PRO A 431 19.18 -9.62 43.09
CA PRO A 431 17.96 -10.41 43.09
C PRO A 431 17.59 -10.77 44.53
N THR A 432 16.58 -10.14 45.12
CA THR A 432 15.69 -10.69 46.18
C THR A 432 14.87 -9.58 46.86
N ALA A 433 13.54 -9.64 46.74
CA ALA A 433 12.63 -9.05 47.71
C ALA A 433 11.45 -10.01 47.95
N LYS A 434 11.25 -10.38 49.23
CA LYS A 434 10.16 -11.24 49.75
C LYS A 434 8.88 -10.43 50.02
N PRO A 435 7.69 -11.07 50.04
CA PRO A 435 6.40 -10.38 50.09
C PRO A 435 6.02 -9.97 51.51
N VAL A 436 5.32 -8.84 51.65
CA VAL A 436 4.62 -8.44 52.87
C VAL A 436 3.12 -8.53 52.62
N GLY A 437 2.43 -9.29 53.47
CA GLY A 437 1.05 -9.68 53.32
C GLY A 437 0.02 -8.59 53.58
N GLN A 438 -0.91 -8.48 52.65
CA GLN A 438 -2.33 -8.45 52.96
C GLN A 438 -2.93 -9.66 52.24
N ASP A 439 -3.85 -10.39 52.88
CA ASP A 439 -4.59 -11.47 52.24
C ASP A 439 -5.44 -10.88 51.10
N LEU A 440 -4.85 -10.83 49.90
CA LEU A 440 -5.49 -10.37 48.67
C LEU A 440 -6.48 -11.45 48.23
N SER A 441 -7.72 -11.37 48.75
CA SER A 441 -8.78 -12.26 48.31
C SER A 441 -9.11 -11.97 46.83
N LEU A 442 -9.30 -13.04 46.05
CA LEU A 442 -9.62 -12.93 44.62
C LEU A 442 -10.85 -12.04 44.36
N ALA A 443 -11.86 -12.11 45.23
CA ALA A 443 -13.05 -11.28 45.12
C ALA A 443 -12.71 -9.78 45.22
N HIS A 444 -11.87 -9.40 46.19
CA HIS A 444 -11.46 -8.01 46.38
C HIS A 444 -10.61 -7.51 45.19
N VAL A 445 -9.67 -8.33 44.69
CA VAL A 445 -8.84 -7.94 43.55
C VAL A 445 -9.67 -7.79 42.27
N SER A 446 -10.65 -8.69 42.06
CA SER A 446 -11.54 -8.63 40.90
C SER A 446 -12.42 -7.38 40.91
N GLU A 447 -12.91 -6.98 42.09
CA GLU A 447 -13.71 -5.76 42.27
C GLU A 447 -12.85 -4.51 42.00
N VAL A 448 -11.66 -4.42 42.60
CA VAL A 448 -10.73 -3.30 42.37
C VAL A 448 -10.29 -3.22 40.90
N TRP A 449 -10.10 -4.37 40.25
CA TRP A 449 -9.77 -4.45 38.83
C TRP A 449 -10.84 -3.79 37.95
N GLN A 450 -12.12 -4.15 38.15
CA GLN A 450 -13.21 -3.65 37.31
C GLN A 450 -13.60 -2.21 37.63
N GLU A 451 -13.66 -1.84 38.91
CA GLU A 451 -14.20 -0.54 39.30
C GLU A 451 -13.16 0.58 39.31
N LYS A 452 -11.90 0.26 39.61
CA LYS A 452 -10.85 1.28 39.83
C LYS A 452 -9.75 1.21 38.79
N VAL A 453 -9.19 0.02 38.55
CA VAL A 453 -8.03 -0.12 37.66
C VAL A 453 -8.42 0.06 36.20
N LEU A 454 -9.37 -0.72 35.67
CA LEU A 454 -9.77 -0.61 34.25
C LEU A 454 -10.25 0.81 33.88
N PRO A 455 -11.05 1.52 34.71
CA PRO A 455 -11.43 2.90 34.41
C PRO A 455 -10.33 3.93 34.67
N GLY A 456 -9.35 3.62 35.53
CA GLY A 456 -8.25 4.53 35.90
C GLY A 456 -7.04 4.49 34.97
N ILE A 457 -6.82 3.38 34.27
CA ILE A 457 -5.69 3.23 33.33
C ILE A 457 -5.92 3.99 32.03
N SER A 458 -4.82 4.30 31.32
CA SER A 458 -4.86 5.03 30.05
C SER A 458 -5.78 4.35 29.01
N ALA A 459 -6.36 5.15 28.10
CA ALA A 459 -7.27 4.62 27.07
C ALA A 459 -6.64 3.48 26.24
N LYS A 460 -5.32 3.56 25.99
CA LYS A 460 -4.56 2.53 25.28
C LYS A 460 -4.42 1.24 26.10
N ALA A 461 -4.14 1.34 27.39
CA ALA A 461 -4.06 0.18 28.28
C ALA A 461 -5.44 -0.46 28.47
N ARG A 462 -6.48 0.37 28.67
CA ARG A 462 -7.87 -0.10 28.80
C ARG A 462 -8.33 -0.90 27.59
N ALA A 463 -8.09 -0.41 26.37
CA ALA A 463 -8.49 -1.12 25.15
C ALA A 463 -7.87 -2.53 25.04
N ARG A 464 -6.69 -2.76 25.62
CA ARG A 464 -6.02 -4.07 25.61
C ARG A 464 -6.45 -4.95 26.78
N PHE A 465 -6.58 -4.37 27.97
CA PHE A 465 -6.87 -5.11 29.20
C PHE A 465 -8.37 -5.24 29.53
N GLN A 466 -9.27 -4.61 28.77
CA GLN A 466 -10.72 -4.72 28.97
C GLN A 466 -11.23 -6.17 28.82
N ALA A 467 -10.55 -6.98 28.01
CA ALA A 467 -10.86 -8.40 27.86
C ALA A 467 -10.21 -9.29 28.94
N ALA A 468 -9.35 -8.73 29.79
CA ALA A 468 -8.64 -9.47 30.83
C ALA A 468 -9.52 -9.72 32.05
N LYS A 469 -9.50 -10.95 32.55
CA LYS A 469 -10.22 -11.36 33.76
C LYS A 469 -9.24 -11.81 34.84
N VAL A 470 -9.47 -11.40 36.09
CA VAL A 470 -8.70 -11.92 37.22
C VAL A 470 -9.09 -13.38 37.43
N LYS A 471 -8.11 -14.29 37.30
CA LYS A 471 -8.32 -15.73 37.38
C LYS A 471 -8.02 -16.28 38.77
N ASP A 472 -6.86 -15.92 39.31
CA ASP A 472 -6.42 -16.35 40.64
C ASP A 472 -5.42 -15.34 41.23
N VAL A 473 -5.17 -15.41 42.55
CA VAL A 473 -4.17 -14.60 43.24
C VAL A 473 -3.24 -15.46 44.12
N PRO A 474 -2.49 -16.41 43.55
CA PRO A 474 -1.60 -17.26 44.34
C PRO A 474 -0.41 -16.45 44.88
N ASN A 475 -0.12 -16.62 46.17
CA ASN A 475 1.04 -16.01 46.85
C ASN A 475 1.18 -14.47 46.65
N GLY A 476 0.06 -13.76 46.53
CA GLY A 476 0.04 -12.30 46.35
C GLY A 476 0.34 -11.81 44.93
N ARG A 477 0.38 -12.70 43.94
CA ARG A 477 0.52 -12.37 42.52
C ARG A 477 -0.82 -12.48 41.80
N VAL A 478 -1.24 -11.42 41.12
CA VAL A 478 -2.54 -11.39 40.42
C VAL A 478 -2.41 -11.99 39.04
N GLN A 479 -3.09 -13.12 38.80
CA GLN A 479 -3.13 -13.75 37.49
C GLN A 479 -4.30 -13.20 36.67
N LEU A 480 -4.00 -12.61 35.51
CA LEU A 480 -4.97 -12.10 34.55
C LEU A 480 -5.02 -13.01 33.33
N GLU A 481 -6.19 -13.60 33.09
CA GLU A 481 -6.44 -14.43 31.92
C GLU A 481 -6.90 -13.57 30.74
N LEU A 482 -6.26 -13.79 29.59
CA LEU A 482 -6.46 -13.08 28.33
C LEU A 482 -6.87 -14.07 27.22
N PRO A 483 -7.65 -13.63 26.21
CA PRO A 483 -8.31 -14.54 25.26
C PRO A 483 -7.39 -15.46 24.43
N ASN A 484 -6.16 -15.05 24.09
CA ASN A 484 -5.22 -15.86 23.31
C ASN A 484 -3.75 -15.40 23.50
N ALA A 485 -2.80 -16.22 23.06
CA ALA A 485 -1.36 -16.00 23.23
C ALA A 485 -0.85 -14.70 22.57
N THR A 486 -1.32 -14.37 21.36
CA THR A 486 -0.94 -13.13 20.67
C THR A 486 -1.42 -11.89 21.43
N HIS A 487 -2.57 -11.98 22.10
CA HIS A 487 -3.08 -10.89 22.93
C HIS A 487 -2.29 -10.76 24.24
N LYS A 488 -1.87 -11.87 24.85
CA LYS A 488 -0.96 -11.90 26.01
C LYS A 488 0.34 -11.16 25.72
N GLU A 489 1.02 -11.46 24.61
CA GLU A 489 2.30 -10.82 24.24
C GLU A 489 2.16 -9.30 24.08
N ARG A 490 1.05 -8.84 23.49
CA ARG A 490 0.75 -7.41 23.33
C ARG A 490 0.43 -6.73 24.66
N CYS A 491 -0.12 -7.46 25.62
CA CYS A 491 -0.42 -6.96 26.96
C CYS A 491 0.83 -6.94 27.85
N GLU A 492 1.79 -7.84 27.65
CA GLU A 492 3.04 -7.92 28.42
C GLU A 492 3.83 -6.60 28.38
N GLN A 493 3.81 -5.91 27.23
CA GLN A 493 4.46 -4.60 27.04
C GLN A 493 3.93 -3.49 27.96
N LEU A 494 2.70 -3.63 28.47
CA LEU A 494 2.04 -2.65 29.34
C LEU A 494 1.77 -3.21 30.74
N LYS A 495 2.30 -4.40 31.04
CA LYS A 495 2.13 -5.08 32.32
C LYS A 495 2.62 -4.25 33.50
N GLY A 496 3.75 -3.56 33.36
CA GLY A 496 4.29 -2.72 34.44
C GLY A 496 3.39 -1.53 34.81
N ASP A 497 2.60 -1.01 33.85
CA ASP A 497 1.61 0.04 34.14
C ASP A 497 0.42 -0.53 34.93
N ILE A 498 0.04 -1.77 34.62
CA ILE A 498 -1.02 -2.50 35.33
C ILE A 498 -0.59 -2.87 36.76
N GLU A 499 0.63 -3.36 36.95
CA GLU A 499 1.20 -3.64 38.26
C GLU A 499 1.21 -2.37 39.13
N LYS A 500 1.70 -1.24 38.60
CA LYS A 500 1.67 0.04 39.32
C LYS A 500 0.25 0.48 39.68
N ALA A 501 -0.71 0.32 38.78
CA ALA A 501 -2.10 0.68 39.04
C ALA A 501 -2.73 -0.20 40.13
N LEU A 502 -2.49 -1.52 40.09
CA LEU A 502 -2.94 -2.45 41.11
C LEU A 502 -2.27 -2.19 42.46
N SER A 503 -0.95 -2.00 42.49
CA SER A 503 -0.18 -1.67 43.70
C SER A 503 -0.68 -0.38 44.36
N SER A 504 -1.02 0.64 43.57
CA SER A 504 -1.53 1.93 44.07
C SER A 504 -2.89 1.81 44.76
N HIS A 505 -3.73 0.87 44.32
CA HIS A 505 -5.08 0.69 44.86
C HIS A 505 -5.20 -0.40 45.92
N LEU A 506 -4.35 -1.42 45.86
CA LEU A 506 -4.36 -2.56 46.79
C LEU A 506 -3.34 -2.40 47.93
N GLY A 507 -2.46 -1.40 47.88
CA GLY A 507 -1.63 -1.00 49.02
C GLY A 507 -0.43 -1.91 49.30
N GLY A 508 0.35 -2.23 48.28
CA GLY A 508 1.59 -3.01 48.36
C GLY A 508 2.15 -3.31 46.97
N ASP A 509 3.36 -3.86 46.84
CA ASP A 509 3.89 -4.26 45.53
C ASP A 509 3.17 -5.52 45.03
N VAL A 510 2.23 -5.32 44.11
CA VAL A 510 1.48 -6.39 43.45
C VAL A 510 2.15 -6.72 42.13
N SER A 511 2.62 -7.97 42.01
CA SER A 511 3.07 -8.52 40.73
C SER A 511 1.91 -9.12 39.97
N VAL A 512 1.92 -9.00 38.65
CA VAL A 512 0.87 -9.51 37.76
C VAL A 512 1.45 -10.62 36.90
N GLU A 513 0.65 -11.59 36.55
CA GLU A 513 1.03 -12.63 35.59
C GLU A 513 -0.08 -12.78 34.56
N LEU A 514 0.29 -12.69 33.29
CA LEU A 514 -0.66 -12.76 32.18
C LEU A 514 -0.70 -14.20 31.68
N LEU A 515 -1.89 -14.77 31.64
CA LEU A 515 -2.12 -16.12 31.12
C LEU A 515 -3.00 -16.02 29.88
N SER A 516 -2.76 -16.87 28.88
CA SER A 516 -3.70 -17.04 27.77
C SER A 516 -4.64 -18.21 28.04
N VAL A 517 -5.86 -18.17 27.50
CA VAL A 517 -6.86 -19.26 27.65
C VAL A 517 -6.32 -20.62 27.19
N ASP A 518 -5.39 -20.64 26.23
CA ASP A 518 -4.76 -21.87 25.73
C ASP A 518 -3.72 -22.44 26.70
N GLU A 519 -2.97 -21.59 27.41
CA GLU A 519 -1.99 -22.02 28.42
C GLU A 519 -2.64 -22.47 29.73
N SER A 520 -3.83 -21.92 30.04
CA SER A 520 -4.56 -22.28 31.25
C SER A 520 -5.19 -23.68 31.22
N GLN A 521 -5.28 -24.31 30.05
CA GLN A 521 -5.69 -25.71 29.89
C GLN A 521 -4.50 -26.68 29.92
N SER A 522 -3.28 -26.21 29.65
CA SER A 522 -2.04 -27.03 29.64
C SER A 522 -1.32 -27.15 30.98
N ALA A 523 -1.72 -26.38 32.01
CA ALA A 523 -1.10 -26.45 33.34
C ALA A 523 -1.49 -27.69 34.17
N GLU A 524 -2.36 -28.57 33.66
CA GLU A 524 -2.82 -29.77 34.37
C GLU A 524 -2.14 -31.09 33.97
N VAL A 525 -1.09 -31.10 33.13
CA VAL A 525 -0.48 -32.38 32.70
C VAL A 525 1.05 -32.40 32.81
N ASP A 526 1.51 -33.33 33.65
CA ASP A 526 2.87 -33.68 34.06
C ASP A 526 3.75 -34.17 32.87
N VAL A 527 5.02 -33.76 32.80
CA VAL A 527 5.97 -34.12 31.72
C VAL A 527 7.04 -35.09 32.25
N PRO A 528 7.45 -36.08 31.44
CA PRO A 528 8.87 -36.43 31.40
C PRO A 528 9.43 -36.41 29.96
N GLU A 529 10.52 -35.65 29.77
CA GLU A 529 11.43 -35.77 28.61
C GLU A 529 12.81 -36.25 29.07
N THR A 530 13.46 -37.09 28.26
CA THR A 530 14.77 -36.76 27.65
C THR A 530 15.24 -37.87 26.70
N ARG A 531 15.53 -37.50 25.46
CA ARG A 531 16.60 -38.11 24.66
C ARG A 531 17.21 -37.07 23.72
N ILE A 532 18.53 -36.94 23.81
CA ILE A 532 19.40 -35.97 23.14
C ILE A 532 19.97 -36.64 21.87
N GLU A 533 20.15 -35.90 20.77
CA GLU A 533 21.07 -36.28 19.70
C GLU A 533 22.01 -35.13 19.30
N GLU A 534 23.26 -35.51 19.06
CA GLU A 534 24.50 -34.73 18.95
C GLU A 534 24.72 -34.04 17.59
N VAL A 535 25.57 -33.01 17.60
CA VAL A 535 26.06 -32.26 16.43
C VAL A 535 27.39 -32.87 15.96
N VAL A 536 27.52 -33.21 14.68
CA VAL A 536 28.74 -33.81 14.07
C VAL A 536 29.59 -32.74 13.36
N ASP A 537 30.91 -32.80 13.55
CA ASP A 537 31.91 -31.84 13.05
C ASP A 537 32.42 -32.19 11.62
N PRO A 538 32.38 -31.26 10.64
CA PRO A 538 32.75 -31.52 9.25
C PRO A 538 34.24 -31.84 8.96
N SER A 539 35.15 -31.77 9.94
CA SER A 539 36.58 -32.02 9.71
C SER A 539 37.01 -33.49 9.66
N GLU A 540 36.10 -34.44 9.87
CA GLU A 540 36.43 -35.88 9.93
C GLU A 540 36.46 -36.63 8.58
N PHE A 541 36.22 -35.95 7.45
CA PHE A 541 36.19 -36.61 6.14
C PHE A 541 37.50 -36.44 5.35
N GLU A 542 38.42 -37.40 5.47
CA GLU A 542 39.54 -37.59 4.52
C GLU A 542 39.24 -38.69 3.48
N GLY A 543 39.67 -38.45 2.24
CA GLY A 543 39.32 -39.24 1.06
C GLY A 543 39.99 -40.62 1.00
N GLY A 544 39.19 -41.66 0.74
CA GLY A 544 39.62 -43.02 0.43
C GLY A 544 38.91 -43.55 -0.82
N ILE A 545 39.66 -44.25 -1.66
CA ILE A 545 39.22 -44.91 -2.90
C ILE A 545 38.73 -46.34 -2.57
N ASP A 546 37.61 -46.73 -3.20
CA ASP A 546 37.04 -48.09 -3.33
C ASP A 546 36.46 -48.75 -2.06
N THR A 547 35.41 -49.58 -2.04
CA THR A 547 34.56 -50.25 -3.05
C THR A 547 33.19 -50.41 -2.39
N GLY A 548 32.17 -49.68 -2.85
CA GLY A 548 30.81 -49.75 -2.29
C GLY A 548 29.77 -49.68 -3.41
N PRO A 549 28.55 -50.21 -3.22
CA PRO A 549 27.54 -50.26 -4.26
C PRO A 549 27.30 -48.84 -4.76
N THR A 550 27.31 -48.69 -6.09
CA THR A 550 27.20 -47.39 -6.75
C THR A 550 25.89 -46.71 -6.35
N SER A 551 25.85 -45.38 -6.38
CA SER A 551 24.66 -44.60 -5.99
C SER A 551 23.38 -45.05 -6.72
N VAL A 552 23.54 -45.63 -7.92
CA VAL A 552 22.45 -46.19 -8.73
C VAL A 552 21.91 -47.49 -8.12
N GLU A 553 22.77 -48.38 -7.60
CA GLU A 553 22.35 -49.64 -6.97
C GLU A 553 21.54 -49.40 -5.69
N ARG A 554 21.93 -48.42 -4.86
CA ARG A 554 21.16 -48.04 -3.66
C ARG A 554 19.77 -47.50 -3.99
N VAL A 555 19.65 -46.80 -5.12
CA VAL A 555 18.36 -46.27 -5.59
C VAL A 555 17.49 -47.39 -6.14
N LEU A 556 18.07 -48.38 -6.84
CA LEU A 556 17.32 -49.54 -7.33
C LEU A 556 16.86 -50.47 -6.20
N GLU A 557 17.63 -50.61 -5.11
CA GLU A 557 17.18 -51.34 -3.91
C GLU A 557 16.03 -50.66 -3.18
N ALA A 558 16.02 -49.32 -3.13
CA ALA A 558 14.95 -48.56 -2.50
C ALA A 558 13.63 -48.57 -3.30
N PHE A 559 13.67 -48.90 -4.60
CA PHE A 559 12.52 -48.87 -5.51
C PHE A 559 12.44 -50.15 -6.38
N PRO A 560 11.87 -51.25 -5.85
CA PRO A 560 11.77 -52.52 -6.56
C PRO A 560 10.91 -52.39 -7.83
N GLY A 561 11.54 -52.56 -9.01
CA GLY A 561 10.88 -52.46 -10.32
C GLY A 561 11.42 -51.34 -11.23
N ALA A 562 12.32 -50.50 -10.73
CA ALA A 562 13.04 -49.53 -11.56
C ALA A 562 14.14 -50.22 -12.39
N VAL A 563 14.36 -49.73 -13.62
CA VAL A 563 15.45 -50.17 -14.51
C VAL A 563 16.21 -48.91 -14.92
N ALA A 564 17.52 -48.88 -14.69
CA ALA A 564 18.37 -47.78 -15.12
C ALA A 564 18.64 -47.88 -16.64
N SER A 565 18.33 -46.83 -17.39
CA SER A 565 18.67 -46.73 -18.82
C SER A 565 19.82 -45.73 -19.00
N GLU A 566 20.95 -46.21 -19.49
CA GLU A 566 22.08 -45.35 -19.87
C GLU A 566 21.92 -44.94 -21.35
N GLU A 567 21.55 -43.68 -21.59
CA GLU A 567 21.81 -43.03 -22.88
C GLU A 567 22.79 -41.87 -22.64
N GLU A 568 24.08 -42.16 -22.87
CA GLU A 568 25.07 -41.15 -23.23
C GLU A 568 24.70 -40.54 -24.59
N SER A 569 24.53 -39.23 -24.65
CA SER A 569 24.87 -38.49 -25.86
C SER A 569 25.31 -37.07 -25.54
N GLN A 570 26.60 -36.90 -25.77
CA GLN A 570 27.34 -35.67 -26.00
C GLN A 570 26.51 -34.59 -26.71
N ARG A 571 26.39 -33.41 -26.09
CA ARG A 571 26.66 -32.11 -26.71
C ARG A 571 26.75 -31.00 -25.67
#